data_AF-A0A433V5W9-F1
#
_entry.id   AF-A0A433V5W9-F1
#
_cell.length_a   1.000
_cell.length_b   1.000
_cell.length_c   1.000
_cell.angle_alpha   90.00
_cell.angle_beta   90.00
_cell.angle_gamma   90.00
#
_symmetry.space_group_name_H-M   'P 1'
#
loop_
_entity.id
_entity.type
_entity.pdbx_description
1 polymer ?
#
loop_
_entity_poly.entity_id
_entity_poly.type
_entity_poly.pdbx_seq_one_letter_code
_entity_poly.pdbx_strand_id
1 'polypeptide(L)'
;MTNNYEYEVGGSLEENAPIYVIRQADTDLYENLKAGVFCYIFNSRQMGKTSLIVRTMKKLQALGYACTSLDFSVRGSQWYAGILYKLVMNFNIGNPSEYLHNWWQQRGAITPVERLEDFIETVLLTSIQSKMIIF
;
A
#
# COMPACT_ATOMS: atom_id res chain seq x y z
N MET A 1 4.10 -34.62 -13.86
CA MET A 1 3.05 -33.80 -13.23
C MET A 1 2.98 -32.50 -14.01
N THR A 2 1.98 -32.34 -14.87
CA THR A 2 1.74 -31.07 -15.59
C THR A 2 1.33 -30.03 -14.56
N ASN A 3 2.20 -29.05 -14.31
CA ASN A 3 1.82 -27.84 -13.59
C ASN A 3 0.74 -27.17 -14.44
N ASN A 4 -0.53 -27.31 -14.05
CA ASN A 4 -1.64 -26.60 -14.67
C ASN A 4 -1.50 -25.12 -14.31
N TYR A 5 -0.67 -24.41 -15.07
CA TYR A 5 -0.66 -22.95 -15.03
C TYR A 5 -1.92 -22.46 -15.72
N GLU A 6 -2.83 -21.86 -14.95
CA GLU A 6 -4.02 -21.21 -15.47
C GLU A 6 -3.63 -19.84 -16.03
N TYR A 7 -3.98 -19.58 -17.28
CA TYR A 7 -3.62 -18.34 -17.96
C TYR A 7 -4.43 -17.17 -17.39
N GLU A 8 -3.74 -16.23 -16.74
CA GLU A 8 -4.36 -15.04 -16.13
C GLU A 8 -4.56 -13.93 -17.18
N VAL A 9 -5.81 -13.52 -17.39
CA VAL A 9 -6.17 -12.44 -18.33
C VAL A 9 -6.47 -11.16 -17.56
N GLY A 10 -5.59 -10.16 -17.69
CA GLY A 10 -5.75 -8.86 -17.03
C GLY A 10 -5.39 -8.89 -15.54
N GLY A 11 -5.32 -7.71 -14.92
CA GLY A 11 -4.92 -7.58 -13.52
C GLY A 11 -3.40 -7.72 -13.29
N SER A 12 -3.02 -8.03 -12.06
CA SER A 12 -1.63 -8.35 -11.68
C SER A 12 -1.39 -9.84 -11.70
N LEU A 13 -0.19 -10.24 -12.13
CA LEU A 13 0.30 -11.60 -12.03
C LEU A 13 0.71 -11.90 -10.59
N GLU A 14 0.43 -13.12 -10.15
CA GLU A 14 0.93 -13.63 -8.88
C GLU A 14 2.47 -13.71 -8.83
N GLU A 15 3.00 -13.79 -7.61
CA GLU A 15 4.44 -13.77 -7.35
C GLU A 15 5.19 -14.91 -8.02
N ASN A 16 4.58 -16.09 -8.10
CA ASN A 16 5.20 -17.27 -8.69
C ASN A 16 4.70 -17.55 -10.10
N ALA A 17 4.06 -16.57 -10.75
CA ALA A 17 3.60 -16.70 -12.12
C ALA A 17 4.82 -16.99 -13.04
N PRO A 18 4.90 -18.18 -13.66
CA PRO A 18 6.04 -18.59 -14.49
C PRO A 18 6.20 -17.73 -15.75
N ILE A 19 5.16 -16.97 -16.12
CA ILE A 19 5.15 -16.07 -17.28
C ILE A 19 5.63 -14.64 -16.94
N TYR A 20 5.94 -14.34 -15.68
CA TYR A 20 6.43 -13.02 -15.30
C TYR A 20 7.87 -12.83 -15.76
N VAL A 21 8.09 -11.82 -16.61
CA VAL A 21 9.44 -11.41 -17.03
C VAL A 21 9.98 -10.36 -16.08
N ILE A 22 11.08 -10.67 -15.40
CA ILE A 22 11.82 -9.75 -14.53
C ILE A 22 12.42 -8.62 -15.38
N ARG A 23 12.25 -7.38 -14.93
CA ARG A 23 12.76 -6.18 -15.59
C ARG A 23 13.79 -5.49 -14.70
N GLN A 24 14.54 -4.54 -15.25
CA GLN A 24 15.44 -3.69 -14.46
C GLN A 24 14.68 -2.96 -13.33
N ALA A 25 13.45 -2.52 -13.62
CA ALA A 25 12.59 -1.83 -12.66
C ALA A 25 12.25 -2.66 -11.41
N ASP A 26 12.28 -4.00 -11.47
CA ASP A 26 12.08 -4.87 -10.30
C ASP A 26 13.17 -4.67 -9.26
N THR A 27 14.42 -4.59 -9.72
CA THR A 27 15.58 -4.38 -8.85
C THR A 27 15.64 -2.91 -8.39
N ASP A 28 15.44 -1.98 -9.32
CA ASP A 28 15.52 -0.54 -9.02
C ASP A 28 14.48 -0.13 -7.98
N LEU A 29 13.22 -0.56 -8.13
CA LEU A 29 12.16 -0.24 -7.18
C LEU A 29 12.48 -0.83 -5.80
N TYR A 30 12.88 -2.10 -5.75
CA TYR A 30 13.17 -2.79 -4.50
C TYR A 30 14.32 -2.15 -3.71
N GLU A 31 15.45 -1.84 -4.35
CA GLU A 31 16.60 -1.25 -3.64
C GLU A 31 16.36 0.22 -3.26
N ASN A 32 15.70 1.01 -4.13
CA ASN A 32 15.37 2.40 -3.80
C ASN A 32 14.38 2.48 -2.62
N LEU A 33 13.37 1.62 -2.57
CA LEU A 33 12.44 1.58 -1.44
C LEU A 33 13.13 1.18 -0.13
N LYS A 34 14.06 0.21 -0.16
CA LYS A 34 14.88 -0.13 1.02
C LYS A 34 15.76 1.03 1.49
N ALA A 35 16.22 1.85 0.57
CA ALA A 35 16.99 3.06 0.85
C ALA A 35 16.12 4.24 1.33
N GLY A 36 14.79 4.10 1.39
CA GLY A 36 13.88 5.18 1.79
C GLY A 36 13.68 6.24 0.71
N VAL A 37 13.98 5.92 -0.55
CA VAL A 37 13.82 6.84 -1.68
C VAL A 37 12.37 6.82 -2.17
N PHE A 38 11.78 8.00 -2.33
CA PHE A 38 10.45 8.14 -2.92
C PHE A 38 10.47 7.78 -4.41
N CYS A 39 9.64 6.82 -4.80
CA CYS A 39 9.67 6.20 -6.12
C CYS A 39 8.39 6.51 -6.91
N TYR A 40 8.55 6.81 -8.21
CA TYR A 40 7.43 6.93 -9.13
C TYR A 40 7.37 5.74 -10.10
N ILE A 41 6.21 5.11 -10.22
CA ILE A 41 5.98 3.97 -11.12
C ILE A 41 5.09 4.41 -12.28
N PHE A 42 5.70 4.88 -13.37
CA PHE A 42 4.98 5.32 -14.58
C PHE A 42 5.13 4.34 -15.73
N ASN A 43 4.00 3.92 -16.33
CA ASN A 43 3.96 3.13 -17.56
C ASN A 43 2.53 3.13 -18.17
N SER A 44 2.40 2.72 -19.42
CA SER A 44 1.12 2.47 -20.10
C SER A 44 0.26 1.44 -19.35
N ARG A 45 -1.07 1.48 -19.58
CA ARG A 45 -2.02 0.50 -18.99
C ARG A 45 -1.61 -0.93 -19.38
N GLN A 46 -1.86 -1.88 -18.47
CA GLN A 46 -1.60 -3.31 -18.69
C GLN A 46 -0.13 -3.71 -18.94
N MET A 47 0.85 -2.87 -18.59
CA MET A 47 2.29 -3.19 -18.70
C MET A 47 2.89 -3.87 -17.45
N GLY A 48 2.06 -4.41 -16.55
CA GLY A 48 2.53 -5.16 -15.38
C GLY A 48 3.00 -4.30 -14.18
N LYS A 49 2.59 -3.03 -14.09
CA LYS A 49 2.88 -2.16 -12.93
C LYS A 49 2.39 -2.74 -11.61
N THR A 50 1.13 -3.19 -11.58
CA THR A 50 0.54 -3.79 -10.38
C THR A 50 1.28 -5.07 -10.01
N SER A 51 1.66 -5.90 -10.99
CA SER A 51 2.51 -7.08 -10.76
C SER A 51 3.87 -6.71 -10.15
N LEU A 52 4.51 -5.65 -10.64
CA LEU A 52 5.77 -5.12 -10.06
C LEU A 52 5.58 -4.72 -8.59
N ILE A 53 4.51 -3.97 -8.27
CA ILE A 53 4.18 -3.56 -6.90
C ILE A 53 3.95 -4.77 -5.99
N VAL A 54 3.06 -5.69 -6.40
CA VAL A 54 2.70 -6.87 -5.60
C VAL A 54 3.93 -7.73 -5.30
N ARG A 55 4.78 -7.99 -6.30
CA ARG A 55 6.01 -8.77 -6.14
C ARG A 55 7.01 -8.07 -5.20
N THR A 56 7.18 -6.77 -5.37
CA THR A 56 8.11 -5.97 -4.55
C THR A 56 7.63 -5.91 -3.10
N MET A 57 6.33 -5.68 -2.90
CA MET A 57 5.67 -5.66 -1.60
C MET A 57 5.88 -6.99 -0.85
N LYS A 58 5.61 -8.14 -1.51
CA LYS A 58 5.80 -9.46 -0.89
C LYS A 58 7.25 -9.71 -0.48
N LYS A 59 8.23 -9.35 -1.32
CA LYS A 59 9.66 -9.43 -0.97
C LYS A 59 10.02 -8.60 0.25
N LEU A 60 9.50 -7.39 0.36
CA LEU A 60 9.76 -6.49 1.49
C LEU A 60 9.07 -6.98 2.77
N GLN A 61 7.83 -7.47 2.66
CA GLN A 61 7.12 -8.09 3.78
C GLN A 61 7.85 -9.32 4.31
N ALA A 62 8.44 -10.15 3.43
CA ALA A 62 9.28 -11.28 3.84
C ALA A 62 10.53 -10.86 4.64
N LEU A 63 10.98 -9.61 4.50
CA LEU A 63 12.05 -9.01 5.29
C LEU A 63 11.56 -8.26 6.55
N GLY A 64 10.26 -8.35 6.86
CA GLY A 64 9.65 -7.72 8.03
C GLY A 64 9.22 -6.26 7.86
N TYR A 65 9.21 -5.73 6.62
CA TYR A 65 8.65 -4.39 6.37
C TYR A 65 7.12 -4.42 6.46
N ALA A 66 6.54 -3.43 7.13
CA ALA A 66 5.10 -3.21 7.11
C ALA A 66 4.73 -2.53 5.78
N CYS A 67 4.14 -3.29 4.85
CA CYS A 67 3.80 -2.77 3.54
C CYS A 67 2.28 -2.73 3.30
N THR A 68 1.81 -1.69 2.64
CA THR A 68 0.42 -1.59 2.18
C THR A 68 0.33 -0.84 0.85
N SER A 69 -0.78 -0.99 0.13
CA SER A 69 -1.11 -0.17 -1.04
C SER A 69 -2.38 0.64 -0.79
N LEU A 70 -2.37 1.90 -1.22
CA LEU A 70 -3.54 2.77 -1.21
C LEU A 70 -4.06 2.97 -2.63
N ASP A 71 -5.23 2.40 -2.93
CA ASP A 71 -5.93 2.74 -4.17
C ASP A 71 -6.76 4.02 -3.97
N PHE A 72 -6.47 5.03 -4.78
CA PHE A 72 -7.11 6.35 -4.76
C PHE A 72 -8.33 6.46 -5.69
N SER A 73 -8.90 5.33 -6.09
CA SER A 73 -10.08 5.27 -6.97
C SER A 73 -11.34 5.96 -6.42
N VAL A 74 -11.42 6.24 -5.12
CA VAL A 74 -12.56 6.92 -4.49
C VAL A 74 -12.32 8.44 -4.39
N ARG A 75 -13.14 9.24 -5.08
CA ARG A 75 -13.05 10.71 -5.13
C ARG A 75 -14.06 11.37 -4.19
N GLY A 76 -13.65 12.39 -3.42
CA GLY A 76 -14.56 13.23 -2.62
C GLY A 76 -13.91 13.89 -1.39
N SER A 77 -14.68 14.72 -0.67
CA SER A 77 -14.25 15.41 0.56
C SER A 77 -13.88 14.47 1.71
N GLN A 78 -14.26 13.19 1.61
CA GLN A 78 -13.91 12.14 2.58
C GLN A 78 -12.61 11.41 2.24
N TRP A 79 -11.82 11.90 1.28
CA TRP A 79 -10.56 11.28 0.86
C TRP A 79 -9.62 10.98 2.03
N TYR A 80 -9.36 11.97 2.89
CA TYR A 80 -8.45 11.83 4.02
C TYR A 80 -8.96 10.82 5.07
N ALA A 81 -10.26 10.84 5.35
CA ALA A 81 -10.91 9.84 6.20
C ALA A 81 -10.79 8.43 5.61
N GLY A 82 -10.92 8.32 4.28
CA GLY A 82 -10.75 7.07 3.54
C GLY A 82 -9.31 6.54 3.59
N ILE A 83 -8.30 7.41 3.49
CA ILE A 83 -6.89 7.03 3.70
C ILE A 83 -6.72 6.45 5.11
N LEU A 84 -7.16 7.19 6.13
CA LEU A 84 -7.07 6.73 7.52
C LEU A 84 -7.74 5.35 7.69
N TYR A 85 -8.97 5.21 7.20
CA TYR A 85 -9.72 3.95 7.25
C TYR A 85 -8.90 2.80 6.64
N LYS A 86 -8.36 2.99 5.44
CA LYS A 86 -7.56 1.98 4.75
C LYS A 86 -6.27 1.67 5.49
N LEU A 87 -5.60 2.66 6.08
CA LEU A 87 -4.41 2.44 6.88
C LEU A 87 -4.71 1.63 8.15
N VAL A 88 -5.77 1.97 8.87
CA VAL A 88 -6.21 1.21 10.06
C VAL A 88 -6.53 -0.23 9.68
N MET A 89 -7.28 -0.43 8.60
CA MET A 89 -7.65 -1.75 8.10
C MET A 89 -6.42 -2.56 7.68
N ASN A 90 -5.58 -1.99 6.81
CA ASN A 90 -4.50 -2.73 6.16
C ASN A 90 -3.34 -3.05 7.12
N PHE A 91 -3.08 -2.18 8.10
CA PHE A 91 -2.08 -2.44 9.13
C PHE A 91 -2.65 -3.11 10.39
N ASN A 92 -3.94 -3.46 10.39
CA ASN A 92 -4.60 -4.13 11.51
C ASN A 92 -4.41 -3.38 12.85
N ILE A 93 -4.51 -2.05 12.82
CA ILE A 93 -4.32 -1.18 14.00
C ILE A 93 -5.54 -1.27 14.95
N GLY A 94 -6.71 -1.57 14.41
CA GLY A 94 -7.95 -1.72 15.16
C GLY A 94 -9.16 -1.71 14.23
N ASN A 95 -10.34 -1.43 14.77
CA ASN A 95 -11.57 -1.37 13.98
C ASN A 95 -11.64 -0.03 13.19
N PRO A 96 -11.60 -0.06 11.85
CA PRO A 96 -11.60 1.17 11.04
C PRO A 96 -12.84 2.04 11.24
N SER A 97 -14.01 1.44 11.49
CA SER A 97 -15.25 2.18 11.74
C SER A 97 -15.23 2.91 13.08
N GLU A 98 -14.61 2.32 14.11
CA GLU A 98 -14.42 2.97 15.41
C GLU A 98 -13.44 4.14 15.29
N TYR A 99 -12.36 4.00 14.53
CA TYR A 99 -11.45 5.11 14.27
C TYR A 99 -12.14 6.24 13.50
N LEU A 100 -12.99 5.93 12.52
CA LEU A 100 -13.79 6.97 11.85
C LEU A 100 -14.75 7.67 12.82
N HIS A 101 -15.43 6.94 13.71
CA HIS A 101 -16.40 7.54 14.60
C HIS A 101 -15.75 8.28 15.79
N ASN A 102 -14.84 7.61 16.49
CA ASN A 102 -14.27 8.09 17.75
C ASN A 102 -13.03 8.95 17.54
N TRP A 103 -12.23 8.70 16.51
CA TRP A 103 -11.00 9.46 16.31
C TRP A 103 -11.21 10.62 15.34
N TRP A 104 -11.80 10.35 14.18
CA TRP A 104 -11.92 11.32 13.08
C TRP A 104 -13.02 12.37 13.31
N GLN A 105 -14.23 11.95 13.71
CA GLN A 105 -15.35 12.89 13.92
C GLN A 105 -15.13 13.80 15.14
N GLN A 106 -14.53 13.27 16.21
CA GLN A 106 -14.25 14.06 17.41
C GLN A 106 -13.25 15.20 17.16
N ARG A 107 -12.38 15.06 16.15
CA ARG A 107 -11.46 16.12 15.70
C ARG A 107 -12.08 17.07 14.67
N GLY A 108 -13.41 17.21 14.71
CA GLY A 108 -14.25 18.06 13.85
C GLY A 108 -13.76 19.50 13.64
N ALA A 109 -13.03 20.03 14.62
CA ALA A 109 -12.58 21.42 14.67
C ALA A 109 -11.38 21.75 13.74
N ILE A 110 -10.57 20.76 13.36
CA ILE A 110 -9.41 20.93 12.48
C ILE A 110 -9.71 20.40 11.07
N THR A 111 -8.92 20.84 10.08
CA THR A 111 -9.11 20.46 8.69
C THR A 111 -8.86 18.96 8.46
N PRO A 112 -9.45 18.34 7.43
CA PRO A 112 -9.22 16.92 7.13
C PRO A 112 -7.75 16.53 6.92
N VAL A 113 -6.92 17.43 6.36
CA VAL A 113 -5.50 17.14 6.17
C VAL A 113 -4.76 17.13 7.50
N GLU A 114 -5.00 18.11 8.37
CA GLU A 114 -4.41 18.17 9.72
C GLU A 114 -4.82 16.95 10.57
N ARG A 115 -6.06 16.46 10.41
CA ARG A 115 -6.46 15.19 11.05
C ARG A 115 -5.66 14.00 10.55
N LEU A 116 -5.37 13.93 9.26
CA LEU A 116 -4.59 12.82 8.73
C LEU A 116 -3.13 12.92 9.20
N GLU A 117 -2.56 14.12 9.24
CA GLU A 117 -1.22 14.38 9.78
C GLU A 117 -1.13 13.94 11.26
N ASP A 118 -2.07 14.40 12.11
CA ASP A 118 -2.15 13.99 13.52
C ASP A 118 -2.32 12.47 13.67
N PHE A 119 -3.11 11.83 12.82
CA PHE A 119 -3.27 10.37 12.82
C PHE A 119 -1.95 9.66 12.47
N ILE A 120 -1.24 10.14 11.45
CA ILE A 120 0.02 9.54 11.02
C ILE A 120 1.03 9.60 12.17
N GLU A 121 1.18 10.76 12.79
CA GLU A 121 2.16 10.98 13.85
C GLU A 121 1.82 10.25 15.15
N THR A 122 0.57 10.37 15.61
CA THR A 122 0.19 9.94 16.97
C THR A 122 -0.30 8.50 17.03
N VAL A 123 -0.82 7.95 15.91
CA VAL A 123 -1.38 6.59 15.86
C VAL A 123 -0.57 5.69 14.95
N LEU A 124 -0.38 6.07 13.67
CA LEU A 124 0.20 5.16 12.69
C LEU A 124 1.66 4.83 13.00
N LEU A 125 2.49 5.87 13.19
CA LEU A 125 3.92 5.72 13.47
C LEU A 125 4.20 5.15 14.87
N THR A 126 3.27 5.32 15.82
CA THR A 126 3.39 4.74 17.17
C THR A 126 2.96 3.27 17.20
N SER A 127 2.04 2.85 16.33
CA SER A 127 1.53 1.47 16.26
C SER A 127 2.46 0.51 15.53
N ILE A 128 3.31 1.00 14.62
CA ILE A 128 4.14 0.17 13.74
C ILE A 128 5.62 0.44 14.02
N GLN A 129 6.30 -0.55 14.58
CA GLN A 129 7.71 -0.45 14.94
C GLN A 129 8.67 -0.82 13.80
N SER A 130 8.19 -1.55 12.80
CA SER A 130 9.00 -1.92 11.64
C SER A 130 9.03 -0.81 10.59
N LYS A 131 10.00 -0.89 9.66
CA LYS A 131 10.04 0.04 8.53
C LYS A 131 8.78 -0.10 7.69
N MET A 132 8.15 1.02 7.38
CA MET A 132 6.89 1.07 6.64
C MET A 132 7.11 1.50 5.19
N ILE A 133 6.39 0.86 4.26
CA ILE A 133 6.33 1.26 2.85
C ILE A 133 4.87 1.31 2.40
N ILE A 134 4.44 2.46 1.88
CA ILE A 134 3.09 2.66 1.34
C ILE A 134 3.20 2.84 -0.18
N PHE A 135 2.51 1.99 -0.94
CA PHE A 135 2.45 2.00 -2.40
C PHE A 135 1.19 2.72 -2.92
#